data_AF-A0A438EP02-F1
#
_entry.id   AF-A0A438EP02-F1
#
_cell.length_a   1.000
_cell.length_b   1.000
_cell.length_c   1.000
_cell.angle_alpha   90.00
_cell.angle_beta   90.00
_cell.angle_gamma   90.00
#
_symmetry.space_group_name_H-M   'P 1'
#
loop_
_entity.id
_entity.type
_entity.pdbx_description
1 polymer ?
#
loop_
_entity_poly.entity_id
_entity_poly.type
_entity_poly.pdbx_seq_one_letter_code
_entity_poly.pdbx_strand_id
1 'polypeptide(L)'
;MLFHVFTGELNCFCTDTLSLLVLQIKHTEGSYELWLMFINSRAQLDERLVAYDTALSALCRHASASDRDAKHASACILDLFLQMMGCLCMSRNIRKAIQRIYGLLPSATNSDEPHSLSLSDILTCLTITDKCIFWVCCVYLVIYRKLPDDIVQRFECEKEFFAISWPSVCLRADEKQQALKLMGTAVNSVESYFDNESLQSETTLRSAQLFALNHVRCVVAVESLECGRNLLDKYTKLYPSCLELVLISAQTQKHDFGGLNFGGFEDALSNWPKESPGIQCIWSQYAEYALRNGSFDVAKEIMSRWYNSVWKVQFLGSSKMDAMFGLLNLSLYRLFQNDLTEARMIIDKSLKTAAPEYFKHCVREHAMFMLTDGSELKEDASINVWHGQSLLPQESSKLKDLVDFVEAIMEISPCNYQLAMSACNPSSTGVYLGRSCRLWKSYLMLSKITGNMDSVVAAAKEKGIELD
;
A
#
# COMPACT_ATOMS: atom_id res chain seq x y z
N MET A 1 7.86 0.90 15.77
CA MET A 1 7.41 1.36 17.12
C MET A 1 8.60 1.73 18.03
N LEU A 2 9.86 1.71 17.55
CA LEU A 2 11.04 2.18 18.30
C LEU A 2 11.37 3.67 18.13
N PHE A 3 10.88 4.32 17.06
CA PHE A 3 11.13 5.74 16.77
C PHE A 3 10.64 6.73 17.86
N HIS A 4 9.71 6.31 18.72
CA HIS A 4 9.15 7.14 19.80
C HIS A 4 9.46 6.67 21.22
N VAL A 5 10.02 5.46 21.39
CA VAL A 5 10.29 4.91 22.74
C VAL A 5 11.69 5.26 23.23
N PHE A 6 12.64 5.56 22.33
CA PHE A 6 14.04 5.78 22.71
C PHE A 6 14.51 7.24 22.75
N THR A 7 13.65 8.22 22.44
CA THR A 7 14.03 9.63 22.52
C THR A 7 14.10 10.17 23.96
N GLY A 8 13.57 9.44 24.95
CA GLY A 8 13.55 9.86 26.36
C GLY A 8 14.73 9.35 27.22
N GLU A 9 15.27 8.16 26.94
CA GLU A 9 16.24 7.50 27.84
C GLU A 9 17.70 7.49 27.34
N LEU A 10 17.98 7.96 26.11
CA LEU A 10 19.34 7.95 25.54
C LEU A 10 20.20 9.18 25.89
N ASN A 11 19.68 10.17 26.62
CA ASN A 11 20.43 11.38 26.98
C ASN A 11 21.53 11.17 28.04
N CYS A 12 21.81 9.92 28.44
CA CYS A 12 22.76 9.60 29.51
C CYS A 12 23.83 8.56 29.12
N PHE A 13 24.31 8.54 27.88
CA PHE A 13 25.52 7.77 27.56
C PHE A 13 26.79 8.60 27.84
N CYS A 14 27.58 8.18 28.84
CA CYS A 14 28.91 8.72 29.10
C CYS A 14 29.81 8.57 27.86
N THR A 15 30.82 9.44 27.73
CA THR A 15 31.84 9.42 26.68
C THR A 15 32.51 8.06 26.49
N ASP A 16 32.63 7.28 27.57
CA ASP A 16 33.25 5.95 27.57
C ASP A 16 32.38 4.90 26.85
N THR A 17 31.06 5.00 26.95
CA THR A 17 30.13 4.05 26.32
C THR A 17 30.01 4.30 24.80
N LEU A 18 30.06 5.56 24.38
CA LEU A 18 30.15 5.92 22.95
C LEU A 18 31.47 5.46 22.32
N SER A 19 32.57 5.53 23.08
CA SER A 19 33.90 5.07 22.65
C SER A 19 33.93 3.54 22.48
N LEU A 20 33.32 2.79 23.40
CA LEU A 20 33.13 1.35 23.29
C LEU A 20 32.26 0.95 22.10
N LEU A 21 31.17 1.68 21.84
CA LEU A 21 30.30 1.44 20.68
C LEU A 21 31.03 1.65 19.35
N VAL A 22 31.84 2.70 19.23
CA VAL A 22 32.67 2.97 18.03
C VAL A 22 33.72 1.88 17.81
N LEU A 23 34.35 1.39 18.88
CA LEU A 23 35.28 0.26 18.80
C LEU A 23 34.57 -1.01 18.35
N GLN A 24 33.38 -1.28 18.87
CA GLN A 24 32.62 -2.49 18.52
C GLN A 24 32.12 -2.46 17.07
N ILE A 25 31.72 -1.30 16.56
CA ILE A 25 31.38 -1.11 15.14
C ILE A 25 32.58 -1.40 14.23
N LYS A 26 33.79 -0.96 14.60
CA LYS A 26 35.02 -1.26 13.83
C LYS A 26 35.32 -2.75 13.76
N HIS A 27 34.90 -3.53 14.75
CA HIS A 27 35.09 -4.99 14.78
C HIS A 27 33.90 -5.77 14.19
N THR A 28 32.75 -5.13 13.96
CA THR A 28 31.53 -5.77 13.45
C THR A 28 30.79 -4.82 12.50
N GLU A 29 31.47 -4.41 11.42
CA GLU A 29 30.98 -3.41 10.45
C GLU A 29 29.65 -3.82 9.77
N GLY A 30 29.33 -5.12 9.77
CA GLY A 30 28.10 -5.68 9.19
C GLY A 30 26.86 -5.65 10.10
N SER A 31 26.96 -5.28 11.39
CA SER A 31 25.81 -5.30 12.31
C SER A 31 24.93 -4.08 12.14
N TYR A 32 23.73 -4.31 11.61
CA TYR A 32 22.69 -3.31 11.43
C TYR A 32 22.24 -2.68 12.77
N GLU A 33 22.10 -3.48 13.82
CA GLU A 33 21.62 -3.04 15.14
C GLU A 33 22.60 -2.08 15.81
N LEU A 34 23.91 -2.36 15.72
CA LEU A 34 24.94 -1.48 16.26
C LEU A 34 24.96 -0.14 15.53
N TRP A 35 24.77 -0.15 14.21
CA TRP A 35 24.65 1.09 13.43
C TRP A 35 23.44 1.91 13.83
N LEU A 36 22.28 1.29 14.03
CA LEU A 36 21.08 2.00 14.52
C LEU A 36 21.32 2.64 15.89
N MET A 37 21.92 1.91 16.83
CA MET A 37 22.26 2.47 18.15
C MET A 37 23.18 3.68 18.03
N PHE A 38 24.19 3.60 17.16
CA PHE A 38 25.13 4.70 16.92
C PHE A 38 24.47 5.92 16.29
N ILE A 39 23.61 5.72 15.29
CA ILE A 39 22.85 6.78 14.63
C ILE A 39 21.91 7.46 15.64
N ASN A 40 21.17 6.67 16.42
CA ASN A 40 20.21 7.19 17.40
C ASN A 40 20.88 7.90 18.58
N SER A 41 22.15 7.61 18.88
CA SER A 41 22.94 8.34 19.88
C SER A 41 23.31 9.77 19.48
N ARG A 42 23.22 10.13 18.20
CA ARG A 42 23.55 11.49 17.70
C ARG A 42 22.40 12.45 17.98
N ALA A 43 22.66 13.52 18.71
CA ALA A 43 21.66 14.54 19.04
C ALA A 43 21.42 15.53 17.89
N GLN A 44 22.48 15.92 17.17
CA GLN A 44 22.40 16.87 16.07
C GLN A 44 22.08 16.17 14.75
N LEU A 45 21.28 16.83 13.90
CA LEU A 45 20.89 16.28 12.61
C LEU A 45 22.10 16.02 11.70
N ASP A 46 23.04 16.95 11.60
CA ASP A 46 24.20 16.77 10.72
C ASP A 46 25.11 15.63 11.17
N GLU A 47 25.33 15.48 12.48
CA GLU A 47 26.05 14.32 13.04
C GLU A 47 25.33 13.00 12.75
N ARG A 48 23.99 13.01 12.82
CA ARG A 48 23.16 11.84 12.51
C ARG A 48 23.23 11.47 11.03
N LEU A 49 23.27 12.46 10.14
CA LEU A 49 23.43 12.24 8.69
C LEU A 49 24.81 11.65 8.36
N VAL A 50 25.88 12.15 8.98
CA VAL A 50 27.22 11.56 8.85
C VAL A 50 27.23 10.12 9.35
N ALA A 51 26.53 9.82 10.45
CA ALA A 51 26.39 8.46 10.95
C ALA A 51 25.64 7.55 9.96
N TYR A 52 24.56 8.02 9.32
CA TYR A 52 23.87 7.27 8.26
C TYR A 52 24.79 6.99 7.07
N ASP A 53 25.52 8.00 6.58
CA ASP A 53 26.44 7.83 5.44
C ASP A 53 27.54 6.80 5.73
N THR A 54 28.09 6.87 6.94
CA THR A 54 29.12 5.93 7.41
C THR A 54 28.55 4.50 7.51
N ALA A 55 27.36 4.34 8.08
CA ALA A 55 26.69 3.06 8.24
C ALA A 55 26.37 2.42 6.88
N LEU A 56 25.77 3.17 5.96
CA LEU A 56 25.44 2.69 4.63
C LEU A 56 26.70 2.26 3.87
N SER A 57 27.77 3.06 3.92
CA SER A 57 29.05 2.71 3.28
C SER A 57 29.67 1.44 3.88
N ALA A 58 29.58 1.24 5.19
CA ALA A 58 30.08 0.04 5.85
C ALA A 58 29.26 -1.20 5.46
N LEU A 59 27.93 -1.11 5.47
CA LEU A 59 27.05 -2.22 5.12
C LEU A 59 27.15 -2.60 3.64
N CYS A 60 27.23 -1.62 2.72
CA CYS A 60 27.46 -1.89 1.30
C CYS A 60 28.79 -2.62 1.05
N ARG A 61 29.88 -2.18 1.69
CA ARG A 61 31.18 -2.87 1.61
C ARG A 61 31.11 -4.29 2.16
N HIS A 62 30.43 -4.48 3.30
CA HIS A 62 30.26 -5.80 3.90
C HIS A 62 29.42 -6.75 3.04
N ALA A 63 28.30 -6.26 2.50
CA ALA A 63 27.42 -7.01 1.60
C ALA A 63 28.15 -7.44 0.32
N SER A 64 29.05 -6.59 -0.20
CA SER A 64 29.86 -6.91 -1.38
C SER A 64 30.98 -7.92 -1.09
N ALA A 65 31.41 -8.06 0.16
CA ALA A 65 32.50 -8.95 0.58
C ALA A 65 32.04 -10.31 1.13
N SER A 66 30.78 -10.42 1.55
CA SER A 66 30.21 -11.63 2.16
C SER A 66 29.06 -12.17 1.30
N ASP A 67 29.19 -13.43 0.86
CA ASP A 67 28.13 -14.14 0.14
C ASP A 67 27.03 -14.69 1.08
N ARG A 68 27.22 -14.56 2.40
CA ARG A 68 26.24 -15.00 3.39
C ARG A 68 25.16 -13.93 3.59
N ASP A 69 23.91 -14.36 3.37
CA ASP A 69 22.67 -13.63 3.69
C ASP A 69 22.47 -12.29 2.95
N ALA A 70 22.69 -12.31 1.62
CA ALA A 70 22.48 -11.15 0.75
C ALA A 70 21.07 -10.53 0.86
N LYS A 71 20.05 -11.35 1.17
CA LYS A 71 18.68 -10.87 1.36
C LYS A 71 18.56 -10.00 2.62
N HIS A 72 19.12 -10.46 3.75
CA HIS A 72 19.12 -9.68 4.98
C HIS A 72 19.96 -8.40 4.82
N ALA A 73 21.15 -8.49 4.22
CA ALA A 73 22.00 -7.33 3.97
C ALA A 73 21.29 -6.26 3.13
N SER A 74 20.61 -6.68 2.05
CA SER A 74 19.79 -5.81 1.21
C SER A 74 18.68 -5.11 2.00
N ALA A 75 17.94 -5.84 2.83
CA ALA A 75 16.87 -5.28 3.65
C ALA A 75 17.39 -4.23 4.65
N CYS A 76 18.54 -4.49 5.28
CA CYS A 76 19.19 -3.57 6.22
C CYS A 76 19.67 -2.28 5.54
N ILE A 77 20.28 -2.39 4.36
CA ILE A 77 20.76 -1.23 3.58
C ILE A 77 19.56 -0.38 3.11
N LEU A 78 18.53 -1.02 2.55
CA LEU A 78 17.31 -0.32 2.14
C LEU A 78 16.65 0.40 3.32
N ASP A 79 16.53 -0.29 4.47
CA ASP A 79 15.92 0.28 5.66
C ASP A 79 16.67 1.53 6.15
N LEU A 80 18.00 1.46 6.32
CA LEU A 80 18.78 2.61 6.77
C LEU A 80 18.68 3.79 5.81
N PHE A 81 18.68 3.52 4.51
CA PHE A 81 18.51 4.56 3.50
C PHE A 81 17.15 5.26 3.64
N LEU A 82 16.07 4.49 3.78
CA LEU A 82 14.72 5.02 3.94
C LEU A 82 14.56 5.74 5.28
N GLN A 83 15.18 5.26 6.36
CA GLN A 83 15.22 5.97 7.65
C GLN A 83 15.93 7.32 7.55
N MET A 84 17.06 7.39 6.84
CA MET A 84 17.78 8.64 6.59
C MET A 84 16.89 9.64 5.84
N MET A 85 16.21 9.20 4.78
CA MET A 85 15.27 10.04 4.03
C MET A 85 14.07 10.46 4.90
N GLY A 86 13.55 9.54 5.72
CA GLY A 86 12.50 9.84 6.70
C GLY A 86 12.93 10.88 7.73
N CYS A 87 14.17 10.80 8.24
CA CYS A 87 14.75 11.76 9.17
C CYS A 87 14.83 13.16 8.55
N LEU A 88 15.24 13.26 7.29
CA LEU A 88 15.27 14.54 6.55
C LEU A 88 13.86 15.11 6.34
N CYS A 89 12.87 14.28 5.99
CA CYS A 89 11.48 14.70 5.86
C CYS A 89 10.91 15.21 7.19
N MET A 90 11.07 14.45 8.27
CA MET A 90 10.59 14.83 9.62
C MET A 90 11.25 16.11 10.13
N SER A 91 12.51 16.34 9.77
CA SER A 91 13.25 17.55 10.14
C SER A 91 12.98 18.74 9.20
N ARG A 92 11.99 18.64 8.31
CA ARG A 92 11.64 19.65 7.27
C ARG A 92 12.78 20.01 6.31
N ASN A 93 13.79 19.15 6.20
CA ASN A 93 14.93 19.29 5.29
C ASN A 93 14.70 18.58 3.95
N ILE A 94 13.50 18.76 3.39
CA ILE A 94 13.03 18.13 2.15
C ILE A 94 13.97 18.43 0.97
N ARG A 95 14.51 19.66 0.89
CA ARG A 95 15.45 20.04 -0.16
C ARG A 95 16.72 19.19 -0.12
N LYS A 96 17.26 18.91 1.07
CA LYS A 96 18.45 18.06 1.26
C LYS A 96 18.14 16.60 0.93
N ALA A 97 16.92 16.12 1.24
CA ALA A 97 16.47 14.78 0.83
C ALA A 97 16.41 14.65 -0.70
N ILE A 98 15.76 15.59 -1.38
CA ILE A 98 15.69 15.63 -2.85
C ILE A 98 17.10 15.75 -3.45
N GLN A 99 17.93 16.66 -2.93
CA GLN A 99 19.31 16.82 -3.37
C GLN A 99 20.09 15.51 -3.24
N ARG A 100 19.90 14.75 -2.15
CA ARG A 100 20.53 13.42 -1.99
C ARG A 100 20.02 12.43 -3.03
N ILE A 101 18.71 12.35 -3.29
CA ILE A 101 18.17 11.47 -4.35
C ILE A 101 18.82 11.75 -5.71
N TYR A 102 18.94 13.03 -6.09
CA TYR A 102 19.56 13.42 -7.36
C TYR A 102 21.10 13.35 -7.33
N GLY A 103 21.72 13.57 -6.17
CA GLY A 103 23.17 13.45 -5.99
C GLY A 103 23.67 12.01 -5.99
N LEU A 104 22.77 11.05 -5.77
CA LEU A 104 23.04 9.63 -5.91
C LEU A 104 23.14 9.25 -7.41
N LEU A 105 22.36 9.88 -8.29
CA LEU A 105 22.40 9.57 -9.73
C LEU A 105 23.80 9.80 -10.32
N PRO A 106 24.26 8.95 -11.28
CA PRO A 106 25.54 9.16 -11.93
C PRO A 106 25.61 10.55 -12.57
N SER A 107 26.46 11.43 -12.04
CA SER A 107 26.75 12.70 -12.68
C SER A 107 27.85 12.50 -13.73
N ALA A 108 27.75 13.19 -14.87
CA ALA A 108 28.78 13.16 -15.92
C ALA A 108 30.07 13.91 -15.51
N THR A 109 30.21 14.31 -14.25
CA THR A 109 31.31 15.13 -13.76
C THR A 109 32.05 14.37 -12.67
N ASN A 110 33.29 14.01 -12.96
CA ASN A 110 34.24 13.41 -12.02
C ASN A 110 34.39 14.36 -10.82
N SER A 111 33.66 14.08 -9.75
CA SER A 111 33.82 14.74 -8.46
C SER A 111 34.82 13.91 -7.66
N ASP A 112 36.05 14.39 -7.56
CA ASP A 112 37.16 13.81 -6.79
C ASP A 112 36.96 13.92 -5.26
N GLU A 113 35.76 13.63 -4.74
CA GLU A 113 35.55 13.48 -3.29
C GLU A 113 35.68 11.99 -2.91
N PRO A 114 36.72 11.57 -2.15
CA PRO A 114 37.08 10.15 -2.03
C PRO A 114 36.11 9.24 -1.25
N HIS A 115 34.97 9.74 -0.76
CA HIS A 115 34.13 9.00 0.20
C HIS A 115 32.61 9.20 0.05
N SER A 116 32.11 9.74 -1.07
CA SER A 116 30.65 9.83 -1.28
C SER A 116 30.09 8.50 -1.76
N LEU A 117 29.21 7.89 -0.98
CA LEU A 117 28.44 6.68 -1.34
C LEU A 117 27.68 6.91 -2.66
N SER A 118 28.00 6.15 -3.70
CA SER A 118 27.34 6.25 -5.00
C SER A 118 26.01 5.50 -5.02
N LEU A 119 25.03 5.93 -5.83
CA LEU A 119 23.83 5.14 -6.09
C LEU A 119 24.17 3.75 -6.61
N SER A 120 25.24 3.64 -7.41
CA SER A 120 25.70 2.37 -7.93
C SER A 120 26.03 1.41 -6.79
N ASP A 121 26.67 1.89 -5.73
CA ASP A 121 27.09 1.06 -4.59
C ASP A 121 25.91 0.58 -3.75
N ILE A 122 24.88 1.44 -3.59
CA ILE A 122 23.64 1.03 -2.92
C ILE A 122 22.91 0.01 -3.77
N LEU A 123 22.65 0.33 -5.05
CA LEU A 123 21.87 -0.54 -5.94
C LEU A 123 22.53 -1.89 -6.17
N THR A 124 23.86 -2.00 -6.25
CA THR A 124 24.53 -3.30 -6.38
C THR A 124 24.30 -4.22 -5.18
N CYS A 125 24.10 -3.66 -4.00
CA CYS A 125 23.86 -4.41 -2.77
C CYS A 125 22.38 -4.79 -2.57
N LEU A 126 21.46 -4.27 -3.39
CA LEU A 126 20.03 -4.52 -3.24
C LEU A 126 19.53 -5.69 -4.09
N THR A 127 18.62 -6.49 -3.52
CA THR A 127 17.81 -7.45 -4.26
C THR A 127 16.89 -6.75 -5.27
N ILE A 128 16.36 -7.48 -6.26
CA ILE A 128 15.44 -6.91 -7.25
C ILE A 128 14.19 -6.31 -6.57
N THR A 129 13.65 -7.00 -5.56
CA THR A 129 12.50 -6.51 -4.76
C THR A 129 12.84 -5.20 -4.04
N ASP A 130 13.99 -5.14 -3.37
CA ASP A 130 14.41 -3.96 -2.62
C ASP A 130 14.75 -2.77 -3.54
N LYS A 131 15.28 -3.03 -4.75
CA LYS A 131 15.45 -2.01 -5.79
C LYS A 131 14.11 -1.39 -6.21
N CYS A 132 13.08 -2.21 -6.38
CA CYS A 132 11.74 -1.72 -6.72
C CYS A 132 11.20 -0.81 -5.61
N ILE A 133 11.33 -1.23 -4.34
CA ILE A 133 10.92 -0.43 -3.17
C ILE A 133 11.71 0.89 -3.11
N PHE A 134 13.04 0.82 -3.25
CA PHE A 134 13.95 1.97 -3.23
C PHE A 134 13.50 3.04 -4.24
N TRP A 135 13.30 2.64 -5.49
CA TRP A 135 12.98 3.56 -6.56
C TRP A 135 11.59 4.17 -6.40
N VAL A 136 10.59 3.35 -6.07
CA VAL A 136 9.24 3.82 -5.80
C VAL A 136 9.24 4.83 -4.65
N CYS A 137 9.96 4.58 -3.56
CA CYS A 137 10.06 5.50 -2.43
C CYS A 137 10.76 6.82 -2.81
N CYS A 138 11.85 6.76 -3.60
CA CYS A 138 12.54 7.95 -4.08
C CYS A 138 11.63 8.83 -4.94
N VAL A 139 10.93 8.24 -5.92
CA VAL A 139 10.01 8.98 -6.78
C VAL A 139 8.84 9.54 -5.98
N TYR A 140 8.27 8.74 -5.07
CA TYR A 140 7.20 9.17 -4.18
C TYR A 140 7.62 10.37 -3.32
N LEU A 141 8.84 10.36 -2.75
CA LEU A 141 9.38 11.46 -1.97
C LEU A 141 9.53 12.73 -2.80
N VAL A 142 10.05 12.64 -4.03
CA VAL A 142 10.18 13.81 -4.91
C VAL A 142 8.81 14.44 -5.20
N ILE A 143 7.78 13.61 -5.41
CA ILE A 143 6.43 14.07 -5.74
C ILE A 143 5.69 14.62 -4.52
N TYR A 144 5.58 13.85 -3.44
CA TYR A 144 4.74 14.18 -2.27
C TYR A 144 5.51 14.79 -1.10
N ARG A 145 6.83 14.92 -1.21
CA ARG A 145 7.73 15.50 -0.19
C ARG A 145 7.74 14.73 1.14
N LYS A 146 7.30 13.48 1.11
CA LYS A 146 7.30 12.52 2.23
C LYS A 146 7.52 11.11 1.71
N LEU A 147 7.85 10.18 2.60
CA LEU A 147 7.82 8.74 2.28
C LEU A 147 6.38 8.19 2.36
N PRO A 148 6.07 7.07 1.68
CA PRO A 148 4.80 6.39 1.84
C PRO A 148 4.57 5.97 3.30
N ASP A 149 3.38 6.21 3.83
CA ASP A 149 3.07 5.99 5.26
C ASP A 149 3.27 4.51 5.65
N ASP A 150 2.90 3.57 4.78
CA ASP A 150 3.07 2.12 4.98
C ASP A 150 4.54 1.71 5.12
N ILE A 151 5.45 2.41 4.45
CA ILE A 151 6.90 2.17 4.51
C ILE A 151 7.45 2.69 5.84
N VAL A 152 7.04 3.90 6.24
CA VAL A 152 7.48 4.52 7.50
C VAL A 152 7.04 3.69 8.71
N GLN A 153 5.84 3.11 8.67
CA GLN A 153 5.34 2.25 9.76
C GLN A 153 6.14 0.95 9.93
N ARG A 154 6.93 0.55 8.92
CA ARG A 154 7.72 -0.70 8.87
C ARG A 154 9.24 -0.46 8.91
N PHE A 155 9.70 0.69 9.39
CA PHE A 155 11.11 0.84 9.72
C PHE A 155 11.55 -0.25 10.70
N GLU A 156 12.77 -0.76 10.50
CA GLU A 156 13.39 -1.85 11.26
C GLU A 156 12.72 -3.23 11.09
N CYS A 157 11.77 -3.35 10.15
CA CYS A 157 11.15 -4.61 9.75
C CYS A 157 11.46 -4.92 8.27
N GLU A 158 11.35 -6.18 7.86
CA GLU A 158 11.42 -6.53 6.43
C GLU A 158 10.29 -5.80 5.68
N LYS A 159 10.65 -5.12 4.58
CA LYS A 159 9.67 -4.41 3.76
C LYS A 159 9.06 -5.39 2.78
N GLU A 160 7.74 -5.44 2.75
CA GLU A 160 7.01 -6.10 1.67
C GLU A 160 6.64 -5.02 0.65
N PHE A 161 6.75 -5.34 -0.64
CA PHE A 161 6.41 -4.39 -1.69
C PHE A 161 4.89 -4.35 -1.85
N PHE A 162 4.29 -3.20 -1.52
CA PHE A 162 2.84 -3.02 -1.59
C PHE A 162 2.41 -2.17 -2.78
N ALA A 163 1.13 -2.27 -3.09
CA ALA A 163 0.45 -1.34 -3.97
C ALA A 163 0.30 0.03 -3.26
N ILE A 164 1.35 0.85 -3.30
CA ILE A 164 1.35 2.21 -2.76
C ILE A 164 0.25 3.03 -3.44
N SER A 165 -0.43 3.86 -2.64
CA SER A 165 -1.44 4.80 -3.12
C SER A 165 -0.77 6.02 -3.72
N TRP A 166 -1.19 6.43 -4.93
CA TRP A 166 -0.69 7.61 -5.63
C TRP A 166 -1.82 8.62 -5.83
N PRO A 167 -2.11 9.48 -4.83
CA PRO A 167 -3.12 10.54 -4.96
C PRO A 167 -2.79 11.51 -6.11
N SER A 168 -3.81 12.01 -6.82
CA SER A 168 -3.57 13.04 -7.84
C SER A 168 -2.90 14.27 -7.21
N VAL A 169 -1.91 14.83 -7.91
CA VAL A 169 -1.06 15.91 -7.41
C VAL A 169 -0.91 17.01 -8.46
N CYS A 170 -0.99 18.26 -8.01
CA CYS A 170 -0.74 19.42 -8.85
C CYS A 170 0.72 19.89 -8.68
N LEU A 171 1.59 19.47 -9.60
CA LEU A 171 3.00 19.88 -9.66
C LEU A 171 3.23 20.94 -10.74
N ARG A 172 4.26 21.77 -10.56
CA ARG A 172 4.73 22.69 -11.61
C ARG A 172 5.37 21.91 -12.77
N ALA A 173 5.44 22.52 -13.96
CA ALA A 173 5.92 21.84 -15.16
C ALA A 173 7.35 21.29 -15.03
N ASP A 174 8.24 22.03 -14.38
CA ASP A 174 9.61 21.62 -14.07
C ASP A 174 9.64 20.45 -13.08
N GLU A 175 8.84 20.51 -12.02
CA GLU A 175 8.73 19.44 -11.02
C GLU A 175 8.15 18.15 -11.63
N LYS A 176 7.16 18.26 -12.53
CA LYS A 176 6.62 17.12 -13.29
C LYS A 176 7.71 16.47 -14.13
N GLN A 177 8.44 17.26 -14.92
CA GLN A 177 9.52 16.76 -15.77
C GLN A 177 10.60 16.07 -14.92
N GLN A 178 10.95 16.63 -13.77
CA GLN A 178 11.95 16.07 -12.87
C GLN A 178 11.53 14.73 -12.27
N ALA A 179 10.26 14.61 -11.86
CA ALA A 179 9.68 13.38 -11.32
C ALA A 179 9.59 12.27 -12.39
N LEU A 180 9.12 12.60 -13.59
CA LEU A 180 9.02 11.65 -14.69
C LEU A 180 10.40 11.20 -15.19
N LYS A 181 11.39 12.09 -15.22
CA LYS A 181 12.78 11.73 -15.54
C LYS A 181 13.36 10.76 -14.50
N LEU A 182 13.08 10.98 -13.22
CA LEU A 182 13.50 10.08 -12.16
C LEU A 182 12.83 8.71 -12.29
N MET A 183 11.52 8.68 -12.56
CA MET A 183 10.79 7.43 -12.83
C MET A 183 11.34 6.69 -14.06
N GLY A 184 11.65 7.40 -15.16
CA GLY A 184 12.29 6.78 -16.33
C GLY A 184 13.67 6.19 -16.01
N THR A 185 14.44 6.85 -15.13
CA THR A 185 15.72 6.32 -14.65
C THR A 185 15.53 5.06 -13.82
N ALA A 186 14.52 5.06 -12.95
CA ALA A 186 14.13 3.88 -12.18
C ALA A 186 13.75 2.71 -13.08
N VAL A 187 12.92 2.95 -14.10
CA VAL A 187 12.50 1.92 -15.06
C VAL A 187 13.71 1.32 -15.77
N ASN A 188 14.59 2.14 -16.33
CA ASN A 188 15.81 1.67 -17.00
C ASN A 188 16.71 0.86 -16.04
N SER A 189 16.82 1.31 -14.79
CA SER A 189 17.60 0.63 -13.76
C SER A 189 17.03 -0.72 -13.37
N VAL A 190 15.72 -0.95 -13.48
CA VAL A 190 15.09 -2.22 -13.09
C VAL A 190 14.92 -3.14 -14.32
N GLU A 191 14.59 -2.60 -15.49
CA GLU A 191 14.48 -3.34 -16.77
C GLU A 191 15.78 -4.10 -17.10
N SER A 192 16.95 -3.49 -16.86
CA SER A 192 18.26 -4.14 -17.09
C SER A 192 18.47 -5.45 -16.30
N TYR A 193 17.71 -5.67 -15.23
CA TYR A 193 17.79 -6.89 -14.42
C TYR A 193 16.72 -7.93 -14.79
N PHE A 194 15.62 -7.51 -15.42
CA PHE A 194 14.56 -8.41 -15.85
C PHE A 194 14.88 -9.10 -17.18
N ASP A 195 15.74 -8.51 -18.01
CA ASP A 195 16.16 -9.10 -19.29
C ASP A 195 17.15 -10.27 -19.13
N ASN A 196 17.82 -10.39 -17.97
CA ASN A 196 18.73 -11.50 -17.66
C ASN A 196 17.96 -12.65 -17.00
N GLU A 197 17.58 -13.69 -17.74
CA GLU A 197 17.19 -15.10 -17.40
C GLU A 197 16.62 -15.47 -15.99
N SER A 198 16.26 -14.51 -15.14
CA SER A 198 16.10 -14.63 -13.67
C SER A 198 14.66 -14.37 -13.20
N LEU A 199 13.72 -14.27 -14.14
CA LEU A 199 12.27 -14.37 -13.89
C LEU A 199 11.84 -15.80 -13.44
N GLN A 200 12.76 -16.58 -12.87
CA GLN A 200 12.53 -17.96 -12.43
C GLN A 200 11.79 -18.04 -11.09
N SER A 201 11.82 -16.99 -10.25
CA SER A 201 11.10 -16.97 -8.98
C SER A 201 9.80 -16.14 -9.05
N GLU A 202 8.74 -16.71 -8.48
CA GLU A 202 7.42 -16.07 -8.34
C GLU A 202 7.51 -14.70 -7.64
N THR A 203 8.45 -14.55 -6.70
CA THR A 203 8.68 -13.31 -5.95
C THR A 203 9.24 -12.17 -6.82
N THR A 204 10.14 -12.48 -7.74
CA THR A 204 10.73 -11.49 -8.67
C THR A 204 9.69 -11.05 -9.69
N LEU A 205 8.90 -11.99 -10.22
CA LEU A 205 7.78 -11.67 -11.10
C LEU A 205 6.75 -10.76 -10.41
N ARG A 206 6.35 -11.08 -9.16
CA ARG A 206 5.41 -10.24 -8.39
C ARG A 206 5.97 -8.84 -8.15
N SER A 207 7.27 -8.73 -7.87
CA SER A 207 7.94 -7.43 -7.69
C SER A 207 7.92 -6.59 -8.98
N ALA A 208 8.18 -7.23 -10.13
CA ALA A 208 8.11 -6.59 -11.44
C ALA A 208 6.70 -6.06 -11.75
N GLN A 209 5.67 -6.89 -11.52
CA GLN A 209 4.27 -6.53 -11.71
C GLN A 209 3.85 -5.33 -10.84
N LEU A 210 4.22 -5.35 -9.56
CA LEU A 210 3.93 -4.26 -8.64
C LEU A 210 4.71 -2.98 -9.00
N PHE A 211 5.91 -3.10 -9.56
CA PHE A 211 6.69 -1.94 -9.99
C PHE A 211 6.05 -1.30 -11.22
N ALA A 212 5.64 -2.12 -12.20
CA ALA A 212 4.86 -1.68 -13.36
C ALA A 212 3.55 -0.98 -12.93
N LEU A 213 2.83 -1.54 -11.96
CA LEU A 213 1.63 -0.93 -11.40
C LEU A 213 1.90 0.45 -10.79
N ASN A 214 2.97 0.58 -10.00
CA ASN A 214 3.37 1.86 -9.41
C ASN A 214 3.82 2.86 -10.48
N HIS A 215 4.48 2.41 -11.56
CA HIS A 215 4.85 3.27 -12.67
C HIS A 215 3.61 3.86 -13.37
N VAL A 216 2.62 3.02 -13.71
CA VAL A 216 1.34 3.50 -14.29
C VAL A 216 0.67 4.50 -13.35
N ARG A 217 0.52 4.15 -12.06
CA ARG A 217 -0.14 5.02 -11.08
C ARG A 217 0.59 6.35 -10.89
N CYS A 218 1.91 6.35 -10.89
CA CYS A 218 2.72 7.57 -10.82
C CYS A 218 2.46 8.48 -12.02
N VAL A 219 2.49 7.94 -13.24
CA VAL A 219 2.23 8.73 -14.46
C VAL A 219 0.82 9.32 -14.42
N VAL A 220 -0.18 8.52 -14.04
CA VAL A 220 -1.57 8.98 -13.91
C VAL A 220 -1.71 10.09 -12.85
N ALA A 221 -0.99 9.98 -11.73
CA ALA A 221 -1.04 10.96 -10.64
C ALA A 221 -0.39 12.30 -11.01
N VAL A 222 0.72 12.27 -11.74
CA VAL A 222 1.52 13.47 -12.13
C VAL A 222 0.97 14.16 -13.38
N GLU A 223 0.50 13.38 -14.35
CA GLU A 223 -0.03 13.87 -15.62
C GLU A 223 -1.55 13.67 -15.69
N SER A 224 -1.98 12.63 -16.40
CA SER A 224 -3.38 12.30 -16.63
C SER A 224 -3.52 10.82 -16.93
N LEU A 225 -4.76 10.33 -16.86
CA LEU A 225 -5.09 8.96 -17.24
C LEU A 225 -4.75 8.65 -18.71
N GLU A 226 -4.85 9.65 -19.59
CA GLU A 226 -4.61 9.50 -21.03
C GLU A 226 -3.14 9.22 -21.32
N CYS A 227 -2.22 9.91 -20.63
CA CYS A 227 -0.79 9.66 -20.72
C CYS A 227 -0.40 8.27 -20.20
N GLY A 228 -1.07 7.80 -19.15
CA GLY A 228 -0.82 6.48 -18.54
C GLY A 228 -1.31 5.31 -19.39
N ARG A 229 -2.21 5.52 -20.35
CA ARG A 229 -2.86 4.45 -21.13
C ARG A 229 -1.89 3.64 -21.98
N ASN A 230 -1.01 4.31 -22.73
CA ASN A 230 -0.02 3.61 -23.57
C ASN A 230 0.91 2.71 -22.73
N LEU A 231 1.26 3.19 -21.53
CA LEU A 231 2.08 2.45 -20.59
C LEU A 231 1.32 1.27 -19.98
N LEU A 232 0.05 1.47 -19.65
CA LEU A 232 -0.84 0.41 -19.16
C LEU A 232 -1.03 -0.69 -20.20
N ASP A 233 -1.22 -0.34 -21.47
CA ASP A 233 -1.31 -1.31 -22.57
C ASP A 233 -0.01 -2.10 -22.75
N LYS A 234 1.15 -1.45 -22.64
CA LYS A 234 2.47 -2.11 -22.64
C LYS A 234 2.55 -3.14 -21.51
N TYR A 235 2.24 -2.74 -20.28
CA TYR A 235 2.39 -3.63 -19.12
C TYR A 235 1.34 -4.72 -19.03
N THR A 236 0.11 -4.48 -19.51
CA THR A 236 -0.93 -5.51 -19.56
C THR A 236 -0.53 -6.64 -20.53
N LYS A 237 0.14 -6.30 -21.64
CA LYS A 237 0.70 -7.30 -22.56
C LYS A 237 1.90 -8.05 -21.97
N LEU A 238 2.74 -7.37 -21.20
CA LEU A 238 3.93 -7.96 -20.57
C LEU A 238 3.56 -8.87 -19.38
N TYR A 239 2.52 -8.51 -18.63
CA TYR A 239 2.06 -9.21 -17.43
C TYR A 239 0.54 -9.51 -17.49
N PRO A 240 0.08 -10.39 -18.40
CA PRO A 240 -1.34 -10.65 -18.61
C PRO A 240 -2.04 -11.31 -17.41
N SER A 241 -1.29 -11.91 -16.48
CA SER A 241 -1.81 -12.48 -15.23
C SER A 241 -1.81 -11.51 -14.04
N CYS A 242 -1.38 -10.25 -14.23
CA CYS A 242 -1.44 -9.24 -13.18
C CYS A 242 -2.85 -8.66 -13.08
N LEU A 243 -3.60 -9.12 -12.08
CA LEU A 243 -4.99 -8.74 -11.84
C LEU A 243 -5.17 -7.21 -11.74
N GLU A 244 -4.28 -6.53 -11.01
CA GLU A 244 -4.39 -5.09 -10.79
C GLU A 244 -4.23 -4.28 -12.09
N LEU A 245 -3.31 -4.67 -12.97
CA LEU A 245 -3.13 -4.01 -14.27
C LEU A 245 -4.33 -4.25 -15.20
N VAL A 246 -4.81 -5.49 -15.26
CA VAL A 246 -5.97 -5.86 -16.08
C VAL A 246 -7.23 -5.13 -15.62
N LEU A 247 -7.46 -5.03 -14.31
CA LEU A 247 -8.62 -4.30 -13.77
C LEU A 247 -8.56 -2.80 -14.08
N ILE A 248 -7.38 -2.17 -13.95
CA ILE A 248 -7.23 -0.75 -14.33
C ILE A 248 -7.47 -0.59 -15.84
N SER A 249 -6.97 -1.50 -16.67
CA SER A 249 -7.20 -1.45 -18.12
C SER A 249 -8.68 -1.57 -18.47
N ALA A 250 -9.37 -2.55 -17.88
CA ALA A 250 -10.80 -2.78 -18.07
C ALA A 250 -11.65 -1.55 -17.69
N GLN A 251 -11.31 -0.87 -16.59
CA GLN A 251 -12.04 0.30 -16.09
C GLN A 251 -11.75 1.59 -16.89
N THR A 252 -10.64 1.65 -17.63
CA THR A 252 -10.15 2.89 -18.26
C THR A 252 -10.33 2.92 -19.78
N GLN A 253 -10.84 1.83 -20.36
CA GLN A 253 -11.18 1.73 -21.78
C GLN A 253 -12.38 2.65 -22.09
N LYS A 254 -12.15 3.77 -22.79
CA LYS A 254 -13.20 4.68 -23.30
C LYS A 254 -13.61 4.26 -24.72
N HIS A 255 -14.88 4.51 -25.10
CA HIS A 255 -15.25 4.74 -26.50
C HIS A 255 -15.95 6.10 -26.65
N ASP A 256 -15.82 6.68 -27.85
CA ASP A 256 -16.14 8.05 -28.28
C ASP A 256 -17.58 8.58 -28.08
N PHE A 257 -18.48 7.82 -27.44
CA PHE A 257 -19.90 8.19 -27.34
C PHE A 257 -20.49 7.88 -25.96
N GLY A 258 -20.12 8.65 -24.93
CA GLY A 258 -20.92 8.99 -23.75
C GLY A 258 -21.59 7.90 -22.88
N GLY A 259 -21.48 6.62 -23.23
CA GLY A 259 -22.09 5.48 -22.53
C GLY A 259 -21.11 4.74 -21.62
N LEU A 260 -21.65 3.96 -20.68
CA LEU A 260 -20.87 3.06 -19.84
C LEU A 260 -20.26 1.95 -20.71
N ASN A 261 -18.93 1.87 -20.74
CA ASN A 261 -18.22 0.84 -21.48
C ASN A 261 -17.92 -0.37 -20.57
N PHE A 262 -18.44 -1.52 -20.97
CA PHE A 262 -18.18 -2.80 -20.32
C PHE A 262 -17.24 -3.71 -21.15
N GLY A 263 -16.89 -3.30 -22.37
CA GLY A 263 -16.04 -4.06 -23.29
C GLY A 263 -14.69 -4.43 -22.68
N GLY A 264 -14.12 -3.56 -21.85
CA GLY A 264 -12.84 -3.81 -21.20
C GLY A 264 -12.87 -4.99 -20.23
N PHE A 265 -14.01 -5.23 -19.57
CA PHE A 265 -14.19 -6.39 -18.71
C PHE A 265 -14.44 -7.66 -19.53
N GLU A 266 -15.17 -7.60 -20.65
CA GLU A 266 -15.34 -8.75 -21.55
C GLU A 266 -14.01 -9.16 -22.20
N ASP A 267 -13.19 -8.19 -22.61
CA ASP A 267 -11.84 -8.40 -23.11
C ASP A 267 -10.96 -9.03 -22.02
N ALA A 268 -11.04 -8.54 -20.78
CA ALA A 268 -10.30 -9.12 -19.66
C ALA A 268 -10.71 -10.57 -19.38
N LEU A 269 -12.00 -10.88 -19.36
CA LEU A 269 -12.51 -12.23 -19.12
C LEU A 269 -12.14 -13.23 -20.22
N SER A 270 -12.17 -12.79 -21.49
CA SER A 270 -11.84 -13.64 -22.64
C SER A 270 -10.34 -13.93 -22.76
N ASN A 271 -9.48 -12.98 -22.35
CA ASN A 271 -8.03 -13.11 -22.45
C ASN A 271 -7.35 -13.55 -21.15
N TRP A 272 -8.10 -13.76 -20.05
CA TRP A 272 -7.52 -14.18 -18.78
C TRP A 272 -6.88 -15.58 -18.88
N PRO A 273 -5.64 -15.77 -18.40
CA PRO A 273 -5.00 -17.08 -18.46
C PRO A 273 -5.76 -18.12 -17.62
N LYS A 274 -6.09 -19.27 -18.22
CA LYS A 274 -6.97 -20.30 -17.61
C LYS A 274 -6.44 -20.86 -16.29
N GLU A 275 -5.13 -20.92 -16.13
CA GLU A 275 -4.46 -21.48 -14.94
C GLU A 275 -4.10 -20.41 -13.90
N SER A 276 -4.34 -19.12 -14.20
CA SER A 276 -4.02 -18.02 -13.29
C SER A 276 -5.18 -17.70 -12.35
N PRO A 277 -4.92 -17.55 -11.04
CA PRO A 277 -5.95 -17.17 -10.08
C PRO A 277 -6.42 -15.73 -10.28
N GLY A 278 -7.67 -15.42 -9.93
CA GLY A 278 -8.21 -14.06 -9.94
C GLY A 278 -9.36 -13.83 -10.91
N ILE A 279 -9.73 -14.84 -11.73
CA ILE A 279 -10.88 -14.74 -12.64
C ILE A 279 -12.17 -14.40 -11.91
N GLN A 280 -12.35 -14.91 -10.68
CA GLN A 280 -13.52 -14.59 -9.85
C GLN A 280 -13.53 -13.13 -9.40
N CYS A 281 -12.35 -12.55 -9.17
CA CYS A 281 -12.22 -11.14 -8.85
C CYS A 281 -12.61 -10.26 -10.05
N ILE A 282 -12.26 -10.65 -11.27
CA ILE A 282 -12.66 -9.91 -12.48
C ILE A 282 -14.19 -9.87 -12.60
N TRP A 283 -14.87 -11.01 -12.43
CA TRP A 283 -16.34 -11.06 -12.39
C TRP A 283 -16.93 -10.18 -11.28
N SER A 284 -16.33 -10.21 -10.10
CA SER A 284 -16.75 -9.40 -8.95
C SER A 284 -16.64 -7.91 -9.25
N GLN A 285 -15.48 -7.47 -9.75
CA GLN A 285 -15.20 -6.08 -10.10
C GLN A 285 -16.04 -5.60 -11.29
N TYR A 286 -16.38 -6.48 -12.23
CA TYR A 286 -17.27 -6.16 -13.34
C TYR A 286 -18.69 -5.85 -12.85
N ALA A 287 -19.25 -6.69 -11.98
CA ALA A 287 -20.56 -6.42 -11.38
C ALA A 287 -20.54 -5.18 -10.48
N GLU A 288 -19.48 -5.01 -9.67
CA GLU A 288 -19.30 -3.82 -8.83
C GLU A 288 -19.24 -2.54 -9.69
N TYR A 289 -18.52 -2.57 -10.81
CA TYR A 289 -18.44 -1.44 -11.74
C TYR A 289 -19.81 -1.12 -12.35
N ALA A 290 -20.61 -2.13 -12.72
CA ALA A 290 -21.98 -1.90 -13.19
C ALA A 290 -22.87 -1.26 -12.11
N LEU A 291 -22.79 -1.75 -10.86
CA LEU A 291 -23.55 -1.22 -9.73
C LEU A 291 -23.16 0.23 -9.40
N ARG A 292 -21.87 0.54 -9.34
CA ARG A 292 -21.36 1.90 -9.06
C ARG A 292 -21.82 2.94 -10.08
N ASN A 293 -22.06 2.49 -11.31
CA ASN A 293 -22.56 3.32 -12.39
C ASN A 293 -24.09 3.29 -12.53
N GLY A 294 -24.81 2.80 -11.51
CA GLY A 294 -26.28 2.79 -11.47
C GLY A 294 -26.95 1.75 -12.37
N SER A 295 -26.20 0.83 -12.97
CA SER A 295 -26.71 -0.16 -13.92
C SER A 295 -27.04 -1.49 -13.23
N PHE A 296 -28.08 -1.49 -12.40
CA PHE A 296 -28.48 -2.68 -11.63
C PHE A 296 -28.86 -3.88 -12.50
N ASP A 297 -29.66 -3.66 -13.56
CA ASP A 297 -30.09 -4.75 -14.46
C ASP A 297 -28.89 -5.40 -15.16
N VAL A 298 -27.89 -4.61 -15.54
CA VAL A 298 -26.64 -5.10 -16.12
C VAL A 298 -25.86 -5.92 -15.10
N ALA A 299 -25.73 -5.45 -13.85
CA ALA A 299 -25.08 -6.23 -12.79
C ALA A 299 -25.78 -7.58 -12.54
N LYS A 300 -27.12 -7.60 -12.57
CA LYS A 300 -27.92 -8.81 -12.46
C LYS A 300 -27.71 -9.77 -13.62
N GLU A 301 -27.63 -9.26 -14.85
CA GLU A 301 -27.31 -10.07 -16.03
C GLU A 301 -25.90 -10.67 -15.94
N ILE A 302 -24.89 -9.87 -15.56
CA ILE A 302 -23.50 -10.32 -15.35
C ILE A 302 -23.45 -11.47 -14.34
N MET A 303 -24.09 -11.32 -13.18
CA MET A 303 -24.10 -12.38 -12.16
C MET A 303 -24.87 -13.62 -12.60
N SER A 304 -25.94 -13.46 -13.40
CA SER A 304 -26.67 -14.59 -13.97
C SER A 304 -25.83 -15.36 -14.99
N ARG A 305 -25.05 -14.64 -15.82
CA ARG A 305 -24.07 -15.24 -16.75
C ARG A 305 -23.03 -16.01 -15.97
N TRP A 306 -22.38 -15.37 -15.00
CA TRP A 306 -21.36 -15.98 -14.14
C TRP A 306 -21.87 -17.26 -13.46
N TYR A 307 -23.06 -17.24 -12.87
CA TYR A 307 -23.62 -18.41 -12.16
C TYR A 307 -23.82 -19.60 -13.11
N ASN A 308 -24.25 -19.35 -14.34
CA ASN A 308 -24.53 -20.41 -15.31
C ASN A 308 -23.28 -20.94 -16.00
N SER A 309 -22.27 -20.10 -16.24
CA SER A 309 -21.06 -20.47 -16.99
C SER A 309 -19.89 -20.90 -16.11
N VAL A 310 -19.72 -20.30 -14.94
CA VAL A 310 -18.52 -20.46 -14.11
C VAL A 310 -18.81 -21.23 -12.84
N TRP A 311 -19.88 -20.89 -12.12
CA TRP A 311 -20.18 -21.52 -10.82
C TRP A 311 -20.60 -22.99 -10.93
N LYS A 312 -21.44 -23.33 -11.92
CA LYS A 312 -21.98 -24.70 -12.08
C LYS A 312 -20.97 -25.74 -12.58
N VAL A 313 -19.84 -25.33 -13.18
CA VAL A 313 -18.90 -26.21 -13.90
C VAL A 313 -17.75 -26.75 -13.01
N GLN A 314 -17.91 -26.65 -11.69
CA GLN A 314 -17.02 -27.14 -10.62
C GLN A 314 -15.83 -26.25 -10.20
N PHE A 315 -15.72 -26.21 -8.87
CA PHE A 315 -14.81 -25.46 -7.99
C PHE A 315 -13.63 -26.34 -7.52
N LEU A 316 -13.22 -27.32 -8.33
CA LEU A 316 -12.21 -28.31 -7.94
C LEU A 316 -10.80 -27.82 -8.34
N GLY A 317 -10.19 -27.02 -7.47
CA GLY A 317 -8.77 -26.65 -7.57
C GLY A 317 -8.46 -25.14 -7.54
N SER A 318 -9.45 -24.28 -7.30
CA SER A 318 -9.26 -22.83 -7.33
C SER A 318 -8.43 -22.32 -6.14
N SER A 319 -7.63 -21.28 -6.36
CA SER A 319 -6.87 -20.59 -5.31
C SER A 319 -7.78 -20.11 -4.14
N LYS A 320 -7.21 -19.86 -2.95
CA LYS A 320 -7.95 -19.27 -1.83
C LYS A 320 -8.63 -17.94 -2.21
N MET A 321 -7.98 -17.15 -3.06
CA MET A 321 -8.51 -15.90 -3.61
C MET A 321 -9.77 -16.16 -4.44
N ASP A 322 -9.70 -17.05 -5.43
CA ASP A 322 -10.87 -17.38 -6.26
C ASP A 322 -11.98 -18.03 -5.45
N ALA A 323 -11.62 -18.80 -4.43
CA ALA A 323 -12.61 -19.39 -3.52
C ALA A 323 -13.44 -18.32 -2.82
N MET A 324 -12.75 -17.32 -2.27
CA MET A 324 -13.36 -16.19 -1.57
C MET A 324 -14.17 -15.30 -2.52
N PHE A 325 -13.62 -14.88 -3.66
CA PHE A 325 -14.35 -14.06 -4.64
C PHE A 325 -15.51 -14.82 -5.28
N GLY A 326 -15.41 -16.14 -5.47
CA GLY A 326 -16.51 -16.98 -5.93
C GLY A 326 -17.67 -16.99 -4.93
N LEU A 327 -17.39 -17.02 -3.62
CA LEU A 327 -18.43 -16.87 -2.59
C LEU A 327 -19.05 -15.47 -2.59
N LEU A 328 -18.25 -14.40 -2.78
CA LEU A 328 -18.79 -13.03 -2.90
C LEU A 328 -19.74 -12.91 -4.09
N ASN A 329 -19.33 -13.41 -5.26
CA ASN A 329 -20.17 -13.42 -6.47
C ASN A 329 -21.44 -14.25 -6.26
N LEU A 330 -21.35 -15.39 -5.56
CA LEU A 330 -22.52 -16.22 -5.26
C LEU A 330 -23.50 -15.47 -4.35
N SER A 331 -23.00 -14.79 -3.33
CA SER A 331 -23.84 -13.99 -2.46
C SER A 331 -24.54 -12.87 -3.25
N LEU A 332 -23.81 -12.14 -4.09
CA LEU A 332 -24.38 -11.09 -4.92
C LEU A 332 -25.44 -11.64 -5.90
N TYR A 333 -25.20 -12.81 -6.49
CA TYR A 333 -26.21 -13.49 -7.30
C TYR A 333 -27.47 -13.83 -6.50
N ARG A 334 -27.33 -14.37 -5.28
CA ARG A 334 -28.47 -14.69 -4.40
C ARG A 334 -29.24 -13.46 -3.97
N LEU A 335 -28.54 -12.36 -3.72
CA LEU A 335 -29.14 -11.04 -3.48
C LEU A 335 -30.05 -10.64 -4.66
N PHE A 336 -29.60 -10.79 -5.90
CA PHE A 336 -30.43 -10.49 -7.08
C PHE A 336 -31.62 -11.45 -7.29
N GLN A 337 -31.63 -12.60 -6.62
CA GLN A 337 -32.77 -13.52 -6.57
C GLN A 337 -33.73 -13.22 -5.39
N ASN A 338 -33.50 -12.14 -4.63
CA ASN A 338 -34.18 -11.83 -3.38
C ASN A 338 -34.05 -12.92 -2.30
N ASP A 339 -33.01 -13.75 -2.37
CA ASP A 339 -32.70 -14.76 -1.36
C ASP A 339 -31.67 -14.22 -0.36
N LEU A 340 -32.15 -13.29 0.48
CA LEU A 340 -31.32 -12.56 1.45
C LEU A 340 -30.70 -13.47 2.51
N THR A 341 -31.41 -14.54 2.90
CA THR A 341 -30.94 -15.44 3.95
C THR A 341 -29.74 -16.25 3.47
N GLU A 342 -29.85 -16.84 2.28
CA GLU A 342 -28.75 -17.60 1.68
C GLU A 342 -27.57 -16.67 1.33
N ALA A 343 -27.85 -15.50 0.76
CA ALA A 343 -26.83 -14.50 0.44
C ALA A 343 -25.99 -14.15 1.67
N ARG A 344 -26.63 -13.93 2.83
CA ARG A 344 -25.94 -13.61 4.10
C ARG A 344 -25.05 -14.75 4.58
N MET A 345 -25.57 -15.98 4.62
CA MET A 345 -24.80 -17.17 5.03
C MET A 345 -23.54 -17.35 4.17
N ILE A 346 -23.63 -17.05 2.88
CA ILE A 346 -22.50 -17.15 1.95
C ILE A 346 -21.44 -16.08 2.23
N ILE A 347 -21.83 -14.84 2.56
CA ILE A 347 -20.85 -13.80 2.91
C ILE A 347 -20.11 -14.16 4.20
N ASP A 348 -20.81 -14.68 5.21
CA ASP A 348 -20.17 -15.12 6.46
C ASP A 348 -19.15 -16.24 6.19
N LYS A 349 -19.46 -17.14 5.24
CA LYS A 349 -18.52 -18.16 4.77
C LYS A 349 -17.33 -17.55 4.01
N SER A 350 -17.55 -16.50 3.21
CA SER A 350 -16.48 -15.77 2.51
C SER A 350 -15.53 -15.09 3.50
N LEU A 351 -16.07 -14.38 4.50
CA LEU A 351 -15.29 -13.74 5.57
C LEU A 351 -14.41 -14.75 6.33
N LYS A 352 -14.94 -15.94 6.65
CA LYS A 352 -14.18 -17.02 7.30
C LYS A 352 -13.06 -17.58 6.40
N THR A 353 -13.23 -17.49 5.08
CA THR A 353 -12.27 -18.03 4.09
C THR A 353 -11.24 -16.98 3.66
N ALA A 354 -11.49 -15.69 3.94
CA ALA A 354 -10.70 -14.59 3.45
C ALA A 354 -9.25 -14.63 3.98
N ALA A 355 -8.29 -14.48 3.06
CA ALA A 355 -6.90 -14.23 3.45
C ALA A 355 -6.77 -12.81 4.04
N PRO A 356 -5.78 -12.55 4.91
CA PRO A 356 -5.61 -11.24 5.57
C PRO A 356 -5.52 -10.04 4.62
N GLU A 357 -5.12 -10.28 3.37
CA GLU A 357 -4.97 -9.27 2.31
C GLU A 357 -6.32 -8.78 1.76
N TYR A 358 -7.31 -9.67 1.72
CA TYR A 358 -8.63 -9.43 1.10
C TYR A 358 -9.75 -9.32 2.12
N PHE A 359 -9.45 -9.56 3.40
CA PHE A 359 -10.42 -9.46 4.49
C PHE A 359 -11.18 -8.13 4.47
N LYS A 360 -10.45 -7.02 4.31
CA LYS A 360 -11.04 -5.67 4.22
C LYS A 360 -12.06 -5.55 3.08
N HIS A 361 -11.77 -6.13 1.92
CA HIS A 361 -12.69 -6.15 0.79
C HIS A 361 -13.95 -6.96 1.11
N CYS A 362 -13.81 -8.15 1.68
CA CYS A 362 -14.96 -8.96 2.12
C CYS A 362 -15.84 -8.25 3.13
N VAL A 363 -15.25 -7.51 4.09
CA VAL A 363 -16.01 -6.72 5.05
C VAL A 363 -16.79 -5.62 4.33
N ARG A 364 -16.16 -4.92 3.39
CA ARG A 364 -16.83 -3.86 2.62
C ARG A 364 -18.07 -4.39 1.90
N GLU A 365 -17.98 -5.54 1.24
CA GLU A 365 -19.12 -6.17 0.57
C GLU A 365 -20.20 -6.63 1.57
N HIS A 366 -19.81 -7.22 2.71
CA HIS A 366 -20.73 -7.59 3.79
C HIS A 366 -21.49 -6.39 4.34
N ALA A 367 -20.78 -5.28 4.53
CA ALA A 367 -21.34 -4.05 5.03
C ALA A 367 -22.33 -3.44 4.04
N MET A 368 -21.97 -3.37 2.75
CA MET A 368 -22.87 -2.89 1.70
C MET A 368 -24.19 -3.69 1.68
N PHE A 369 -24.09 -5.02 1.84
CA PHE A 369 -25.26 -5.90 1.94
C PHE A 369 -26.16 -5.54 3.14
N MET A 370 -25.58 -5.38 4.33
CA MET A 370 -26.33 -5.00 5.55
C MET A 370 -26.98 -3.63 5.44
N LEU A 371 -26.46 -2.73 4.61
CA LEU A 371 -27.04 -1.40 4.38
C LEU A 371 -28.20 -1.40 3.39
N THR A 372 -28.25 -2.40 2.51
CA THR A 372 -29.34 -2.56 1.55
C THR A 372 -30.60 -3.13 2.22
N ASP A 373 -30.47 -3.68 3.43
CA ASP A 373 -31.55 -4.22 4.27
C ASP A 373 -32.35 -3.10 5.00
N GLY A 374 -31.90 -1.83 4.93
CA GLY A 374 -32.46 -0.73 5.71
C GLY A 374 -33.80 -0.17 5.21
N SER A 375 -34.02 -0.08 3.89
CA SER A 375 -35.31 0.24 3.27
C SER A 375 -35.14 0.41 1.76
N GLU A 376 -35.48 -0.62 0.99
CA GLU A 376 -35.72 -0.58 -0.45
C GLU A 376 -34.56 -0.12 -1.37
N LEU A 377 -34.46 -0.80 -2.51
CA LEU A 377 -33.92 -0.27 -3.76
C LEU A 377 -34.78 0.92 -4.25
N LYS A 378 -34.84 2.00 -3.47
CA LYS A 378 -35.36 3.30 -3.89
C LYS A 378 -34.48 4.41 -3.33
N GLU A 379 -34.09 5.27 -4.26
CA GLU A 379 -33.44 6.55 -4.03
C GLU A 379 -34.09 7.27 -2.83
N ASP A 380 -33.26 7.79 -1.93
CA ASP A 380 -33.56 8.76 -0.85
C ASP A 380 -33.94 8.30 0.58
N ALA A 381 -33.72 7.04 1.00
CA ALA A 381 -34.00 6.66 2.40
C ALA A 381 -32.77 6.31 3.27
N SER A 382 -32.25 7.36 3.92
CA SER A 382 -31.90 7.41 5.36
C SER A 382 -30.65 6.69 5.90
N ILE A 383 -29.56 7.47 5.87
CA ILE A 383 -28.25 7.45 6.55
C ILE A 383 -28.22 7.10 8.08
N ASN A 384 -29.33 6.72 8.73
CA ASN A 384 -29.45 6.75 10.20
C ASN A 384 -29.62 5.42 10.96
N VAL A 385 -29.26 4.26 10.41
CA VAL A 385 -29.29 3.00 11.20
C VAL A 385 -27.95 2.26 11.11
N TRP A 386 -26.95 2.78 11.83
CA TRP A 386 -25.63 2.15 11.97
C TRP A 386 -25.34 1.71 13.42
N HIS A 387 -26.36 1.27 14.16
CA HIS A 387 -26.20 0.82 15.54
C HIS A 387 -26.78 -0.59 15.76
N GLY A 388 -25.97 -1.47 16.35
CA GLY A 388 -26.45 -2.63 17.08
C GLY A 388 -26.13 -4.00 16.49
N GLN A 389 -25.15 -4.69 17.09
CA GLN A 389 -25.04 -6.14 17.29
C GLN A 389 -25.05 -7.13 16.10
N SER A 390 -25.39 -6.77 14.86
CA SER A 390 -25.51 -7.73 13.74
C SER A 390 -24.43 -7.64 12.66
N LEU A 391 -23.45 -6.75 12.84
CA LEU A 391 -22.36 -6.49 11.90
C LEU A 391 -21.04 -7.17 12.30
N LEU A 392 -20.89 -7.56 13.57
CA LEU A 392 -19.65 -8.18 14.04
C LEU A 392 -19.60 -9.65 13.58
N PRO A 393 -18.47 -10.14 13.03
CA PRO A 393 -18.25 -11.56 12.88
C PRO A 393 -18.52 -12.22 14.24
N GLN A 394 -19.39 -13.24 14.28
CA GLN A 394 -19.79 -13.89 15.54
C GLN A 394 -18.59 -14.41 16.35
N GLU A 395 -17.42 -14.61 15.70
CA GLU A 395 -16.14 -14.91 16.33
C GLU A 395 -14.98 -14.28 15.53
N SER A 396 -14.54 -13.05 15.84
CA SER A 396 -13.25 -12.52 15.35
C SER A 396 -12.16 -12.82 16.37
N SER A 397 -11.38 -13.89 16.17
CA SER A 397 -10.31 -14.29 17.10
C SER A 397 -9.05 -13.41 17.03
N LYS A 398 -8.94 -12.50 16.06
CA LYS A 398 -7.75 -11.68 15.81
C LYS A 398 -8.06 -10.17 15.81
N LEU A 399 -7.25 -9.42 16.54
CA LEU A 399 -7.33 -7.96 16.69
C LEU A 399 -7.23 -7.21 15.34
N LYS A 400 -6.41 -7.72 14.40
CA LYS A 400 -6.24 -7.11 13.08
C LYS A 400 -7.53 -7.14 12.26
N ASP A 401 -8.24 -8.25 12.30
CA ASP A 401 -9.48 -8.45 11.55
C ASP A 401 -10.57 -7.47 12.06
N LEU A 402 -10.59 -7.17 13.37
CA LEU A 402 -11.49 -6.15 13.93
C LEU A 402 -11.13 -4.73 13.47
N VAL A 403 -9.85 -4.39 13.38
CA VAL A 403 -9.38 -3.07 12.89
C VAL A 403 -9.73 -2.92 11.41
N ASP A 404 -9.37 -3.91 10.58
CA ASP A 404 -9.68 -3.92 9.14
C ASP A 404 -11.20 -3.86 8.91
N PHE A 405 -11.98 -4.52 9.79
CA PHE A 405 -13.43 -4.44 9.76
C PHE A 405 -13.94 -3.03 10.01
N VAL A 406 -13.52 -2.40 11.11
CA VAL A 406 -13.95 -1.04 11.46
C VAL A 406 -13.51 -0.05 10.39
N GLU A 407 -12.29 -0.16 9.85
CA GLU A 407 -11.83 0.71 8.78
C GLU A 407 -12.65 0.55 7.48
N ALA A 408 -13.00 -0.67 7.09
CA ALA A 408 -13.85 -0.92 5.92
C ALA A 408 -15.24 -0.30 6.09
N ILE A 409 -15.84 -0.42 7.29
CA ILE A 409 -17.12 0.21 7.59
C ILE A 409 -17.03 1.74 7.53
N MET A 410 -15.98 2.31 8.14
CA MET A 410 -15.76 3.76 8.15
C MET A 410 -15.47 4.32 6.75
N GLU A 411 -14.97 3.52 5.81
CA GLU A 411 -14.86 3.91 4.39
C GLU A 411 -16.24 4.05 3.71
N ILE A 412 -17.20 3.18 4.04
CA ILE A 412 -18.55 3.21 3.45
C ILE A 412 -19.41 4.28 4.14
N SER A 413 -19.30 4.41 5.46
CA SER A 413 -19.99 5.45 6.22
C SER A 413 -19.05 6.07 7.26
N PRO A 414 -18.38 7.16 6.86
CA PRO A 414 -17.57 7.96 7.77
C PRO A 414 -18.39 8.51 8.96
N CYS A 415 -19.71 8.57 8.84
CA CYS A 415 -20.60 9.06 9.90
C CYS A 415 -20.89 8.02 11.00
N ASN A 416 -20.40 6.78 10.89
CA ASN A 416 -20.62 5.72 11.89
C ASN A 416 -19.66 5.81 13.10
N TYR A 417 -19.62 6.96 13.75
CA TYR A 417 -18.72 7.23 14.88
C TYR A 417 -18.99 6.35 16.11
N GLN A 418 -20.19 5.76 16.25
CA GLN A 418 -20.50 4.88 17.38
C GLN A 418 -19.85 3.48 17.23
N LEU A 419 -19.66 2.98 16.00
CA LEU A 419 -18.87 1.77 15.76
C LEU A 419 -17.39 2.03 16.10
N ALA A 420 -16.87 3.18 15.67
CA ALA A 420 -15.54 3.66 16.02
C ALA A 420 -15.35 3.73 17.54
N MET A 421 -16.29 4.32 18.28
CA MET A 421 -16.26 4.41 19.74
C MET A 421 -16.33 3.03 20.42
N SER A 422 -17.17 2.13 19.91
CA SER A 422 -17.34 0.77 20.46
C SER A 422 -16.08 -0.08 20.28
N ALA A 423 -15.38 0.08 19.16
CA ALA A 423 -14.11 -0.59 18.90
C ALA A 423 -12.93 0.02 19.70
N CYS A 424 -13.05 1.28 20.15
CA CYS A 424 -12.07 1.96 20.99
C CYS A 424 -12.21 1.67 22.50
N ASN A 425 -13.15 0.82 22.94
CA ASN A 425 -13.37 0.59 24.35
C ASN A 425 -12.14 -0.05 25.06
N PRO A 426 -11.83 0.31 26.33
CA PRO A 426 -10.51 0.07 26.94
C PRO A 426 -10.18 -1.38 27.30
N SER A 427 -11.06 -2.34 27.03
CA SER A 427 -10.77 -3.75 27.25
C SER A 427 -9.86 -4.28 26.13
N SER A 428 -8.56 -4.04 26.26
CA SER A 428 -7.43 -4.61 25.49
C SER A 428 -7.24 -4.20 24.02
N THR A 429 -8.23 -3.61 23.34
CA THR A 429 -8.23 -3.29 21.90
C THR A 429 -7.91 -1.82 21.54
N GLY A 430 -8.03 -0.89 22.50
CA GLY A 430 -8.02 0.56 22.26
C GLY A 430 -6.70 1.22 21.83
N VAL A 431 -5.56 0.51 21.89
CA VAL A 431 -4.23 1.12 21.60
C VAL A 431 -3.96 1.26 20.09
N TYR A 432 -4.49 0.36 19.25
CA TYR A 432 -4.24 0.36 17.80
C TYR A 432 -5.25 1.20 17.01
N LEU A 433 -6.55 1.18 17.35
CA LEU A 433 -7.56 2.02 16.69
C LEU A 433 -7.34 3.52 16.93
N GLY A 434 -6.75 3.89 18.08
CA GLY A 434 -6.42 5.28 18.40
C GLY A 434 -5.41 5.94 17.44
N ARG A 435 -4.80 5.17 16.53
CA ARG A 435 -3.87 5.65 15.50
C ARG A 435 -4.43 5.67 14.06
N SER A 436 -5.70 5.35 13.84
CA SER A 436 -6.28 5.41 12.48
C SER A 436 -6.61 6.84 12.09
N CYS A 437 -5.85 7.44 11.16
CA CYS A 437 -6.12 8.79 10.65
C CYS A 437 -7.55 8.95 10.09
N ARG A 438 -8.15 7.86 9.57
CA ARG A 438 -9.51 7.87 9.00
C ARG A 438 -10.59 8.00 10.07
N LEU A 439 -10.38 7.34 11.20
CA LEU A 439 -11.23 7.44 12.40
C LEU A 439 -11.23 8.89 12.91
N TRP A 440 -10.05 9.49 13.00
CA TRP A 440 -9.87 10.87 13.45
C TRP A 440 -10.44 11.92 12.47
N LYS A 441 -10.34 11.69 11.15
CA LYS A 441 -11.03 12.51 10.14
C LYS A 441 -12.56 12.44 10.28
N SER A 442 -13.08 11.28 10.66
CA SER A 442 -14.52 11.09 10.90
C SER A 442 -14.97 11.81 12.17
N TYR A 443 -14.19 11.74 13.26
CA TYR A 443 -14.42 12.55 14.46
C TYR A 443 -14.35 14.05 14.14
N LEU A 444 -13.41 14.47 13.30
CA LEU A 444 -13.31 15.87 12.88
C LEU A 444 -14.56 16.31 12.12
N MET A 445 -15.05 15.48 11.19
CA MET A 445 -16.26 15.76 10.42
C MET A 445 -17.51 15.85 11.33
N LEU A 446 -17.62 15.00 12.35
CA LEU A 446 -18.69 15.10 13.35
C LEU A 446 -18.54 16.35 14.22
N SER A 447 -17.31 16.66 14.66
CA SER A 447 -17.02 17.83 15.48
C SER A 447 -17.27 19.16 14.77
N LYS A 448 -17.21 19.17 13.42
CA LYS A 448 -17.67 20.28 12.57
C LYS A 448 -19.18 20.50 12.70
N ILE A 449 -19.94 19.42 12.85
CA ILE A 449 -21.41 19.46 12.98
C ILE A 449 -21.81 19.80 14.43
N THR A 450 -21.07 19.29 15.42
CA THR A 450 -21.39 19.45 16.85
C THR A 450 -20.66 20.61 17.53
N GLY A 451 -19.78 21.33 16.81
CA GLY A 451 -19.10 22.54 17.30
C GLY A 451 -17.91 22.29 18.23
N ASN A 452 -17.33 21.09 18.24
CA ASN A 452 -16.27 20.69 19.18
C ASN A 452 -14.96 20.29 18.47
N MET A 453 -14.57 21.04 17.44
CA MET A 453 -13.45 20.72 16.56
C MET A 453 -12.10 20.69 17.27
N ASP A 454 -11.85 21.69 18.12
CA ASP A 454 -10.53 21.90 18.73
C ASP A 454 -10.11 20.75 19.67
N SER A 455 -11.08 20.15 20.36
CA SER A 455 -10.81 19.00 21.25
C SER A 455 -10.44 17.73 20.47
N VAL A 456 -11.05 17.52 19.31
CA VAL A 456 -10.76 16.37 18.44
C VAL A 456 -9.40 16.54 17.78
N VAL A 457 -9.07 17.73 17.28
CA VAL A 457 -7.74 18.02 16.71
C VAL A 457 -6.65 17.88 17.77
N ALA A 458 -6.87 18.39 18.99
CA ALA A 458 -5.93 18.25 20.10
C ALA A 458 -5.71 16.77 20.49
N ALA A 459 -6.79 16.00 20.62
CA ALA A 459 -6.70 14.58 20.97
C ALA A 459 -6.07 13.74 19.83
N ALA A 460 -6.30 14.08 18.56
CA ALA A 460 -5.62 13.46 17.43
C ALA A 460 -4.11 13.71 17.46
N LYS A 461 -3.73 14.95 17.77
CA LYS A 461 -2.33 15.37 17.88
C LYS A 461 -1.60 14.67 19.03
N GLU A 462 -2.26 14.47 20.17
CA GLU A 462 -1.74 13.66 21.29
C GLU A 462 -1.49 12.19 20.90
N LYS A 463 -2.22 11.69 19.90
CA LYS A 463 -2.01 10.35 19.33
C LYS A 463 -1.06 10.33 18.12
N GLY A 464 -0.46 11.47 17.77
CA GLY A 464 0.51 11.59 16.68
C GLY A 464 -0.12 11.70 15.29
N ILE A 465 -1.39 12.13 15.20
CA ILE A 465 -2.13 12.28 13.95
C ILE A 465 -2.38 13.75 13.66
N GLU A 466 -1.91 14.20 12.50
CA GLU A 466 -2.25 15.51 11.97
C GLU A 466 -3.50 15.41 11.11
N LEU A 467 -4.51 16.22 11.47
CA LEU A 467 -5.77 16.35 10.75
C LEU A 467 -5.78 17.73 10.10
N ASP A 468 -5.42 17.78 8.82
CA ASP A 468 -5.48 19.00 7.99
C ASP A 468 -6.92 19.38 7.62
#